data_AF-A0A7G2ISU8-F1
#
_entry.id   AF-A0A7G2ISU8-F1
#
_cell.length_a   1.000
_cell.length_b   1.000
_cell.length_c   1.000
_cell.angle_alpha   90.00
_cell.angle_beta   90.00
_cell.angle_gamma   90.00
#
_symmetry.space_group_name_H-M   'P 1'
#
loop_
_entity.id
_entity.type
_entity.pdbx_description
1 polymer ?
#
loop_
_entity_poly.entity_id
_entity_poly.type
_entity_poly.pdbx_seq_one_letter_code
_entity_poly.pdbx_strand_id
1 'polypeptide(L)'
;MRVGTLAITDHDTTAGIAAAREEISRSGLALNLIPGVEISTVWENHEIHIVGLNIDIAHPMMCDFLAQQTERRQQRARLIAERLDKAHIPGAWEGALRLADGGAVTRGHFARFLVECGKATTMADVFKKYLARGKTGYVPPQWCTIEQAIDVIHHSGGKAVLAHPGRYDLSAKWLKRLVAHFC
;
A
#
# COMPACT_ATOMS: atom_id res chain seq x y z
N MET A 1 -27.27 -12.63 0.39
CA MET A 1 -26.98 -11.31 0.98
C MET A 1 -26.26 -10.48 -0.07
N ARG A 2 -26.74 -9.29 -0.43
CA ARG A 2 -26.00 -8.36 -1.30
C ARG A 2 -25.24 -7.36 -0.42
N VAL A 3 -24.05 -6.93 -0.85
CA VAL A 3 -23.28 -5.89 -0.15
C VAL A 3 -23.99 -4.55 -0.35
N GLY A 4 -24.35 -3.87 0.75
CA GLY A 4 -25.03 -2.56 0.70
C GLY A 4 -24.08 -1.37 0.87
N THR A 5 -22.87 -1.59 1.38
CA THR A 5 -21.84 -0.56 1.54
C THR A 5 -20.48 -1.15 1.25
N LEU A 6 -19.68 -0.42 0.48
CA LEU A 6 -18.32 -0.79 0.08
C LEU A 6 -17.39 0.40 0.35
N ALA A 7 -16.16 0.13 0.77
CA ALA A 7 -15.08 1.12 0.79
C ALA A 7 -13.97 0.65 -0.14
N ILE A 8 -13.46 1.55 -0.98
CA ILE A 8 -12.23 1.32 -1.75
C ILE A 8 -11.10 1.98 -0.97
N THR A 9 -10.06 1.22 -0.67
CA THR A 9 -8.95 1.62 0.21
C THR A 9 -7.63 1.21 -0.43
N ASP A 10 -7.40 1.67 -1.67
CA ASP A 10 -6.17 1.36 -2.39
C ASP A 10 -4.93 1.93 -1.66
N HIS A 11 -3.79 1.27 -1.87
CA HIS A 11 -2.54 1.65 -1.22
C HIS A 11 -2.02 3.02 -1.72
N ASP A 12 -2.00 4.00 -0.82
CA ASP A 12 -1.50 5.37 -1.04
C ASP A 12 -2.10 6.08 -2.27
N THR A 13 -3.31 5.72 -2.68
CA THR A 13 -4.00 6.38 -3.80
C THR A 13 -5.52 6.30 -3.65
N THR A 14 -6.21 7.28 -4.21
CA THR A 14 -7.68 7.38 -4.28
C THR A 14 -8.19 7.28 -5.73
N ALA A 15 -7.31 7.01 -6.70
CA ALA A 15 -7.63 7.09 -8.13
C ALA A 15 -8.80 6.19 -8.56
N GLY A 16 -8.98 5.03 -7.91
CA GLY A 16 -10.08 4.11 -8.24
C GLY A 16 -11.47 4.60 -7.81
N ILE A 17 -11.56 5.59 -6.92
CA ILE A 17 -12.85 5.99 -6.32
C ILE A 17 -13.76 6.69 -7.32
N ALA A 18 -13.22 7.58 -8.17
CA ALA A 18 -14.03 8.32 -9.14
C ALA A 18 -14.68 7.38 -10.16
N ALA A 19 -13.89 6.50 -10.78
CA ALA A 19 -14.39 5.50 -11.72
C ALA A 19 -15.42 4.55 -11.07
N ALA A 20 -15.21 4.15 -9.81
CA ALA A 20 -16.17 3.32 -9.09
C ALA A 20 -17.50 4.05 -8.82
N ARG A 21 -17.46 5.35 -8.47
CA ARG A 21 -18.68 6.18 -8.32
C ARG A 21 -19.46 6.30 -9.62
N GLU A 22 -18.75 6.54 -10.72
CA GLU A 22 -19.35 6.62 -12.06
C GLU A 22 -20.03 5.30 -12.43
N GLU A 23 -19.37 4.16 -12.21
CA GLU A 23 -19.93 2.85 -12.51
C GLU A 23 -21.17 2.53 -11.67
N ILE A 24 -21.15 2.84 -10.36
CA ILE A 24 -22.32 2.66 -9.48
C ILE A 24 -23.52 3.47 -9.99
N SER A 25 -23.29 4.72 -10.39
CA SER A 25 -24.32 5.60 -10.96
C SER A 25 -24.84 5.06 -12.29
N ARG A 26 -23.93 4.74 -13.22
CA ARG A 26 -24.23 4.24 -14.57
C ARG A 26 -25.04 2.94 -14.55
N SER A 27 -24.70 2.03 -13.63
CA SER A 27 -25.36 0.73 -13.49
C SER A 27 -26.55 0.74 -12.53
N GLY A 28 -26.90 1.90 -11.94
CA GLY A 28 -28.03 2.04 -11.03
C GLY A 28 -27.91 1.17 -9.78
N LEU A 29 -26.69 0.91 -9.30
CA LEU A 29 -26.45 0.02 -8.17
C LEU A 29 -26.88 0.71 -6.87
N ALA A 30 -27.72 0.03 -6.08
CA ALA A 30 -28.03 0.43 -4.70
C ALA A 30 -26.86 0.12 -3.76
N LEU A 31 -25.70 0.70 -4.03
CA LEU A 31 -24.45 0.49 -3.30
C LEU A 31 -23.93 1.84 -2.79
N ASN A 32 -23.81 1.96 -1.47
CA ASN A 32 -23.16 3.11 -0.86
C ASN A 32 -21.63 2.94 -0.94
N LEU A 33 -20.94 3.86 -1.60
CA LEU A 33 -19.48 3.84 -1.72
C LEU A 33 -18.84 4.85 -0.76
N ILE A 34 -18.10 4.32 0.21
CA ILE A 34 -17.29 5.10 1.14
C ILE A 34 -15.92 5.36 0.47
N PRO A 35 -15.52 6.63 0.27
CA PRO A 35 -14.17 6.93 -0.19
C PRO A 35 -13.16 6.58 0.91
N GLY A 36 -12.09 5.89 0.54
CA GLY A 36 -11.05 5.51 1.48
C GLY A 36 -9.67 5.40 0.84
N VAL A 37 -8.67 5.17 1.68
CA VAL A 37 -7.28 4.98 1.27
C VAL A 37 -6.57 4.12 2.31
N GLU A 38 -5.64 3.27 1.91
CA GLU A 38 -4.74 2.57 2.84
C GLU A 38 -3.34 3.21 2.75
N ILE A 39 -3.02 4.07 3.72
CA ILE A 39 -1.76 4.80 3.78
C ILE A 39 -0.67 3.89 4.34
N SER A 40 0.44 3.76 3.60
CA SER A 40 1.63 3.07 4.09
C SER A 40 2.36 3.95 5.10
N THR A 41 2.67 3.41 6.27
CA THR A 41 3.43 4.10 7.32
C THR A 41 4.59 3.25 7.81
N VAL A 42 5.55 3.89 8.49
CA VAL A 42 6.60 3.18 9.25
C VAL A 42 6.50 3.57 10.72
N TRP A 43 6.46 2.56 11.59
CA TRP A 43 6.52 2.72 13.04
C TRP A 43 7.54 1.75 13.62
N GLU A 44 8.55 2.26 14.31
CA GLU A 44 9.58 1.44 14.97
C GLU A 44 10.23 0.41 14.01
N ASN A 45 10.49 0.83 12.76
CA ASN A 45 10.97 -0.01 11.67
C ASN A 45 10.00 -1.12 11.20
N HIS A 46 8.72 -1.06 11.56
CA HIS A 46 7.68 -1.95 11.05
C HIS A 46 6.83 -1.19 10.02
N GLU A 47 6.51 -1.85 8.92
CA GLU A 47 5.52 -1.33 7.96
C GLU A 47 4.13 -1.55 8.56
N ILE A 48 3.46 -0.45 8.88
CA ILE A 48 2.10 -0.43 9.42
C ILE A 48 1.22 0.30 8.42
N HIS A 49 0.00 -0.15 8.23
CA HIS A 49 -0.94 0.51 7.33
C HIS A 49 -2.09 1.14 8.11
N ILE A 50 -2.39 2.39 7.76
CA ILE A 50 -3.51 3.15 8.33
C ILE A 50 -4.55 3.35 7.24
N VAL A 51 -5.74 2.80 7.44
CA VAL A 51 -6.88 3.00 6.56
C VAL A 51 -7.57 4.31 6.94
N GLY A 52 -7.76 5.20 5.96
CA GLY A 52 -8.68 6.33 6.05
C GLY A 52 -10.02 5.98 5.44
N LEU A 53 -11.11 6.22 6.16
CA LEU A 53 -12.48 6.05 5.66
C LEU A 53 -13.22 7.38 5.68
N ASN A 54 -14.12 7.56 4.72
CA ASN A 54 -14.94 8.75 4.56
C ASN A 54 -14.11 10.04 4.39
N ILE A 55 -12.97 9.92 3.70
CA ILE A 55 -12.08 11.04 3.40
C ILE A 55 -12.65 11.90 2.26
N ASP A 56 -12.40 13.20 2.31
CA ASP A 56 -12.51 14.06 1.15
C ASP A 56 -11.30 13.86 0.22
N ILE A 57 -11.53 13.16 -0.89
CA ILE A 57 -10.51 12.83 -1.89
C ILE A 57 -10.03 14.04 -2.70
N ALA A 58 -10.71 15.19 -2.60
CA ALA A 58 -10.31 16.44 -3.23
C ALA A 58 -9.65 17.42 -2.24
N HIS A 59 -9.56 17.07 -0.96
CA HIS A 59 -8.95 17.93 0.05
C HIS A 59 -7.47 18.17 -0.28
N PRO A 60 -7.00 19.43 -0.40
CA PRO A 60 -5.64 19.72 -0.87
C PRO A 60 -4.53 19.00 -0.10
N MET A 61 -4.62 18.98 1.24
CA MET A 61 -3.64 18.25 2.06
C MET A 61 -3.60 16.74 1.77
N MET A 62 -4.75 16.12 1.47
CA MET A 62 -4.81 14.69 1.14
C MET A 62 -4.18 14.45 -0.23
N CYS A 63 -4.52 15.27 -1.22
CA CYS A 63 -3.96 15.20 -2.57
C CYS A 63 -2.42 15.34 -2.54
N ASP A 64 -1.91 16.39 -1.89
CA ASP A 64 -0.47 16.66 -1.79
C ASP A 64 0.26 15.54 -1.05
N PHE A 65 -0.34 15.01 0.02
CA PHE A 65 0.21 13.92 0.80
C PHE A 65 0.30 12.62 0.00
N LEU A 66 -0.77 12.23 -0.71
CA LEU A 66 -0.79 11.01 -1.52
C LEU A 66 0.13 11.13 -2.74
N ALA A 67 0.32 12.34 -3.29
CA ALA A 67 1.31 12.59 -4.34
C ALA A 67 2.74 12.30 -3.82
N GLN A 68 3.09 12.78 -2.63
CA GLN A 68 4.39 12.50 -2.01
C GLN A 68 4.58 11.01 -1.70
N GLN A 69 3.54 10.32 -1.20
CA GLN A 69 3.59 8.87 -0.94
C GLN A 69 3.77 8.09 -2.24
N THR A 70 3.11 8.49 -3.32
CA THR A 70 3.27 7.91 -4.65
C THR A 70 4.70 8.06 -5.15
N GLU A 71 5.30 9.25 -4.99
CA GLU A 71 6.69 9.49 -5.37
C GLU A 71 7.65 8.59 -4.59
N ARG A 72 7.53 8.52 -3.25
CA ARG A 72 8.33 7.64 -2.40
C ARG A 72 8.23 6.18 -2.84
N ARG A 73 7.03 5.74 -3.22
CA ARG A 73 6.79 4.38 -3.72
C ARG A 73 7.50 4.13 -5.04
N GLN A 74 7.45 5.07 -5.98
CA GLN A 74 8.17 4.95 -7.26
C GLN A 74 9.69 4.94 -7.06
N GLN A 75 10.22 5.84 -6.23
CA GLN A 75 11.65 5.88 -5.89
C GLN A 75 12.09 4.55 -5.28
N ARG A 76 11.34 4.03 -4.31
CA ARG A 76 11.63 2.73 -3.71
C ARG A 76 11.58 1.59 -4.73
N ALA A 77 10.59 1.58 -5.61
CA ALA A 77 10.46 0.54 -6.64
C ALA A 77 11.66 0.54 -7.61
N ARG A 78 12.14 1.71 -8.03
CA ARG A 78 13.37 1.83 -8.84
C ARG A 78 14.59 1.26 -8.12
N LEU A 79 14.76 1.59 -6.83
CA LEU A 79 15.85 1.05 -6.01
C LEU A 79 15.77 -0.48 -5.86
N ILE A 80 14.55 -1.05 -5.77
CA ILE A 80 14.36 -2.51 -5.73
C ILE A 80 14.85 -3.13 -7.04
N ALA A 81 14.44 -2.56 -8.18
CA ALA A 81 14.87 -3.02 -9.49
C ALA A 81 16.40 -2.96 -9.64
N GLU A 82 17.03 -1.85 -9.26
CA GLU A 82 18.49 -1.70 -9.29
C GLU A 82 19.22 -2.75 -8.42
N ARG A 83 18.68 -3.07 -7.24
CA ARG A 83 19.27 -4.11 -6.36
C ARG A 83 19.11 -5.51 -6.93
N LEU A 84 18.02 -5.79 -7.64
CA LEU A 84 17.82 -7.05 -8.33
C LEU A 84 18.73 -7.17 -9.55
N ASP A 85 18.90 -6.09 -10.31
CA ASP A 85 19.79 -6.03 -11.47
C ASP A 85 21.25 -6.32 -11.08
N LYS A 86 21.74 -5.65 -10.02
CA LYS A 86 23.06 -5.92 -9.41
C LYS A 86 23.23 -7.35 -8.91
N ALA A 87 22.14 -8.08 -8.68
CA ALA A 87 22.14 -9.49 -8.31
C ALA A 87 21.94 -10.43 -9.51
N HIS A 88 22.17 -9.94 -10.73
CA HIS A 88 22.01 -10.67 -11.99
C HIS A 88 20.57 -11.13 -12.25
N ILE A 89 19.60 -10.29 -11.87
CA ILE A 89 18.18 -10.47 -12.18
C ILE A 89 17.70 -9.20 -12.94
N PRO A 90 18.09 -9.05 -14.22
CA PRO A 90 17.73 -7.88 -15.02
C PRO A 90 16.24 -7.88 -15.39
N GLY A 91 15.73 -6.73 -15.83
CA GLY A 91 14.35 -6.57 -16.31
C GLY A 91 13.29 -6.49 -15.21
N ALA A 92 13.71 -6.36 -13.94
CA ALA A 92 12.81 -6.35 -12.80
C ALA A 92 11.88 -5.13 -12.79
N TRP A 93 12.35 -3.97 -13.26
CA TRP A 93 11.52 -2.77 -13.35
C TRP A 93 10.39 -2.96 -14.35
N GLU A 94 10.72 -3.36 -15.58
CA GLU A 94 9.78 -3.57 -16.68
C GLU A 94 8.79 -4.67 -16.35
N GLY A 95 9.27 -5.77 -15.76
CA GLY A 95 8.42 -6.86 -15.30
C GLY A 95 7.43 -6.42 -14.23
N ALA A 96 7.89 -5.70 -13.20
CA ALA A 96 7.02 -5.19 -12.15
C ALA A 96 6.04 -4.13 -12.65
N LEU A 97 6.46 -3.26 -13.58
CA LEU A 97 5.61 -2.24 -14.18
C LEU A 97 4.49 -2.86 -15.03
N ARG A 98 4.83 -3.86 -15.87
CA ARG A 98 3.83 -4.63 -16.64
C ARG A 98 2.80 -5.27 -15.73
N LEU A 99 3.25 -5.86 -14.61
CA LEU A 99 2.37 -6.53 -13.65
C LEU A 99 1.54 -5.58 -12.79
N ALA A 100 1.91 -4.30 -12.75
CA ALA A 100 1.15 -3.26 -12.05
C ALA A 100 -0.02 -2.72 -12.89
N ASP A 101 0.00 -2.93 -14.22
CA ASP A 101 -1.09 -2.60 -15.15
C ASP A 101 -1.63 -1.16 -15.00
N GLY A 102 -0.70 -0.19 -15.01
CA GLY A 102 -1.02 1.23 -14.81
C GLY A 102 -1.25 1.65 -13.35
N GLY A 103 -1.33 0.68 -12.43
CA GLY A 103 -1.39 0.90 -10.99
C GLY A 103 -0.02 1.16 -10.34
N ALA A 104 -0.05 1.35 -9.02
CA ALA A 104 1.17 1.62 -8.26
C ALA A 104 2.07 0.38 -8.16
N VAL A 105 3.36 0.53 -8.50
CA VAL A 105 4.34 -0.57 -8.36
C VAL A 105 4.60 -0.86 -6.88
N THR A 106 4.59 -2.14 -6.51
CA THR A 106 4.74 -2.61 -5.12
C THR A 106 5.69 -3.79 -5.09
N ARG A 107 6.16 -4.20 -3.91
CA ARG A 107 6.96 -5.42 -3.76
C ARG A 107 6.23 -6.68 -4.26
N GLY A 108 4.89 -6.68 -4.21
CA GLY A 108 4.09 -7.78 -4.76
C GLY A 108 4.26 -7.94 -6.27
N HIS A 109 4.43 -6.84 -7.00
CA HIS A 109 4.72 -6.86 -8.44
C HIS A 109 6.09 -7.46 -8.75
N PHE A 110 7.13 -7.06 -8.02
CA PHE A 110 8.45 -7.67 -8.11
C PHE A 110 8.44 -9.15 -7.74
N ALA A 111 7.67 -9.54 -6.73
CA ALA A 111 7.57 -10.93 -6.33
C ALA A 111 6.90 -11.79 -7.41
N ARG A 112 5.83 -11.29 -8.03
CA ARG A 112 5.23 -11.96 -9.20
C ARG A 112 6.22 -12.09 -10.36
N PHE A 113 6.97 -11.04 -10.68
CA PHE A 113 8.04 -11.10 -11.69
C PHE A 113 9.11 -12.15 -11.37
N LEU A 114 9.56 -12.25 -10.11
CA LEU A 114 10.56 -13.24 -9.68
C LEU A 114 10.05 -14.68 -9.81
N VAL A 115 8.74 -14.90 -9.67
CA VAL A 115 8.12 -16.19 -9.96
C VAL A 115 8.07 -16.43 -11.47
N GLU A 116 7.63 -15.46 -12.27
CA GLU A 116 7.56 -15.57 -13.74
C GLU A 116 8.91 -15.89 -14.38
N CYS A 117 10.02 -15.32 -13.87
CA CYS A 117 11.37 -15.59 -14.38
C CYS A 117 12.06 -16.79 -13.72
N GLY A 118 11.33 -17.60 -12.95
CA GLY A 118 11.81 -18.88 -12.40
C GLY A 118 12.79 -18.76 -11.24
N LYS A 119 12.94 -17.58 -10.61
CA LYS A 119 13.83 -17.38 -9.44
C LYS A 119 13.21 -17.88 -8.13
N ALA A 120 11.89 -18.05 -8.09
CA ALA A 120 11.15 -18.64 -6.98
C ALA A 120 9.89 -19.37 -7.50
N THR A 121 9.35 -20.30 -6.72
CA THR A 121 8.17 -21.09 -7.13
C THR A 121 6.85 -20.49 -6.67
N THR A 122 6.86 -19.74 -5.57
CA THR A 122 5.65 -19.14 -4.98
C THR A 122 5.98 -17.76 -4.41
N MET A 123 4.94 -16.94 -4.17
CA MET A 123 5.09 -15.65 -3.50
C MET A 123 5.74 -15.79 -2.12
N ALA A 124 5.41 -16.83 -1.35
CA ALA A 124 6.02 -17.09 -0.05
C ALA A 124 7.52 -17.41 -0.18
N ASP A 125 7.90 -18.22 -1.18
CA ASP A 125 9.31 -18.54 -1.46
C ASP A 125 10.10 -17.30 -1.89
N VAL A 126 9.48 -16.39 -2.65
CA VAL A 126 10.08 -15.08 -2.93
C VAL A 126 10.43 -14.37 -1.65
N PHE A 127 9.47 -14.13 -0.75
CA PHE A 127 9.75 -13.35 0.47
C PHE A 127 10.70 -14.06 1.44
N LYS A 128 10.89 -15.38 1.32
CA LYS A 128 11.92 -16.12 2.06
C LYS A 128 13.34 -15.83 1.53
N LYS A 129 13.49 -15.63 0.21
CA LYS A 129 14.79 -15.54 -0.49
C LYS A 129 15.17 -14.11 -0.93
N TYR A 130 14.18 -13.29 -1.23
CA TYR A 130 14.27 -11.97 -1.87
C TYR A 130 13.29 -11.00 -1.19
N LEU A 131 13.49 -9.70 -1.41
CA LEU A 131 12.56 -8.61 -1.06
C LEU A 131 12.20 -8.42 0.43
N ALA A 132 12.53 -9.36 1.31
CA ALA A 132 12.40 -9.25 2.77
C ALA A 132 13.66 -8.68 3.41
N ARG A 133 13.56 -8.19 4.65
CA ARG A 133 14.69 -7.56 5.36
C ARG A 133 15.92 -8.48 5.34
N GLY A 134 17.06 -7.91 4.93
CA GLY A 134 18.34 -8.63 4.81
C GLY A 134 18.44 -9.56 3.59
N LYS A 135 17.45 -9.57 2.70
CA LYS A 135 17.44 -10.37 1.47
C LYS A 135 17.69 -9.51 0.24
N THR A 136 18.10 -10.16 -0.85
CA THR A 136 18.36 -9.53 -2.15
C THR A 136 17.14 -8.74 -2.64
N GLY A 137 17.36 -7.54 -3.17
CA GLY A 137 16.28 -6.67 -3.67
C GLY A 137 15.48 -5.96 -2.56
N TYR A 138 15.71 -6.23 -1.27
CA TYR A 138 15.06 -5.46 -0.21
C TYR A 138 15.53 -4.02 -0.23
N VAL A 139 14.60 -3.08 -0.15
CA VAL A 139 14.87 -1.66 0.11
C VAL A 139 14.03 -1.25 1.30
N PRO A 140 14.63 -0.67 2.37
CA PRO A 140 13.87 -0.19 3.50
C PRO A 140 12.89 0.89 3.03
N PRO A 141 11.61 0.81 3.44
CA PRO A 141 10.65 1.84 3.11
C PRO A 141 10.96 3.15 3.83
N GLN A 142 10.72 4.27 3.15
CA GLN A 142 10.73 5.60 3.74
C GLN A 142 9.31 6.16 3.64
N TRP A 143 8.40 5.58 4.41
CA TRP A 143 7.02 6.05 4.47
C TRP A 143 6.86 7.16 5.52
N CYS A 144 5.69 7.81 5.52
CA CYS A 144 5.27 8.71 6.60
C CYS A 144 5.13 7.99 7.96
N THR A 145 5.01 8.77 9.03
CA THR A 145 4.68 8.24 10.36
C THR A 145 3.18 7.95 10.50
N ILE A 146 2.79 7.21 11.55
CA ILE A 146 1.38 6.93 11.84
C ILE A 146 0.62 8.23 12.12
N GLU A 147 1.22 9.15 12.88
CA GLU A 147 0.64 10.44 13.24
C GLU A 147 0.36 11.29 12.01
N GLN A 148 1.32 11.39 11.10
CA GLN A 148 1.15 12.13 9.84
C GLN A 148 -0.02 11.58 9.00
N ALA A 149 -0.17 10.25 8.95
CA ALA A 149 -1.28 9.61 8.25
C ALA A 149 -2.63 9.90 8.95
N ILE A 150 -2.68 9.79 10.28
CA ILE A 150 -3.89 10.11 11.07
C ILE A 150 -4.29 11.58 10.87
N ASP A 151 -3.32 12.49 10.95
CA ASP A 151 -3.54 13.93 10.81
C ASP A 151 -4.17 14.25 9.45
N VAL A 152 -3.60 13.77 8.34
CA VAL A 152 -4.16 14.07 7.01
C VAL A 152 -5.53 13.43 6.80
N ILE A 153 -5.77 12.24 7.35
CA ILE A 153 -7.09 11.59 7.30
C ILE A 153 -8.12 12.44 8.05
N HIS A 154 -7.80 12.91 9.25
CA HIS A 154 -8.72 13.73 10.04
C HIS A 154 -8.96 15.12 9.42
N HIS A 155 -7.91 15.77 8.89
CA HIS A 155 -8.07 17.05 8.20
C HIS A 155 -8.93 16.95 6.94
N SER A 156 -8.88 15.82 6.22
CA SER A 156 -9.79 15.54 5.11
C SER A 156 -11.21 15.10 5.55
N GLY A 157 -11.55 15.18 6.83
CA GLY A 157 -12.87 14.84 7.38
C GLY A 157 -13.12 13.34 7.58
N GLY A 158 -12.12 12.51 7.32
CA GLY A 158 -12.20 11.06 7.46
C GLY A 158 -11.96 10.55 8.87
N LYS A 159 -11.95 9.22 8.99
CA LYS A 159 -11.61 8.47 10.22
C LYS A 159 -10.48 7.49 9.94
N ALA A 160 -9.47 7.51 10.81
CA ALA A 160 -8.36 6.57 10.72
C ALA A 160 -8.72 5.22 11.36
N VAL A 161 -8.20 4.14 10.79
CA VAL A 161 -8.35 2.75 11.25
C VAL A 161 -7.01 2.05 11.14
N LEU A 162 -6.56 1.42 12.23
CA LEU A 162 -5.39 0.54 12.19
C LEU A 162 -5.71 -0.71 11.37
N ALA A 163 -5.08 -0.86 10.21
CA ALA A 163 -5.37 -1.96 9.31
C ALA A 163 -4.77 -3.27 9.82
N HIS A 164 -5.52 -4.37 9.67
CA HIS A 164 -5.10 -5.77 9.86
C HIS A 164 -4.00 -6.02 10.93
N PRO A 165 -4.17 -5.55 12.18
CA PRO A 165 -3.11 -5.56 13.20
C PRO A 165 -2.50 -6.93 13.51
N GLY A 166 -3.25 -8.01 13.30
CA GLY A 166 -2.77 -9.39 13.49
C GLY A 166 -1.79 -9.88 12.41
N ARG A 167 -1.55 -9.12 11.33
CA ARG A 167 -0.68 -9.52 10.22
C ARG A 167 0.75 -8.99 10.29
N TYR A 168 1.08 -8.13 11.26
CA TYR A 168 2.38 -7.47 11.35
C TYR A 168 3.51 -8.32 11.96
N ASP A 169 3.28 -9.61 12.25
CA ASP A 169 4.24 -10.50 12.94
C ASP A 169 4.81 -9.89 14.23
N LEU A 170 3.99 -9.09 14.93
CA LEU A 170 4.34 -8.47 16.20
C LEU A 170 4.00 -9.41 17.34
N SER A 171 4.90 -9.52 18.32
CA SER A 171 4.55 -10.13 19.61
C SER A 171 3.37 -9.38 20.26
N ALA A 172 2.62 -10.05 21.15
CA ALA A 172 1.49 -9.44 21.84
C ALA A 172 1.86 -8.14 22.60
N LYS A 173 3.08 -8.05 23.16
CA LYS A 173 3.59 -6.84 23.83
C LYS A 173 3.73 -5.68 22.84
N TRP A 174 4.30 -5.95 21.67
CA TRP A 174 4.51 -4.95 20.63
C TRP A 174 3.20 -4.53 19.98
N LEU A 175 2.28 -5.47 19.76
CA LEU A 175 0.95 -5.16 19.25
C LEU A 175 0.17 -4.25 20.19
N LYS A 176 0.19 -4.51 21.51
CA LYS A 176 -0.42 -3.61 22.50
C LYS A 176 0.18 -2.20 22.44
N ARG A 177 1.50 -2.10 22.24
CA ARG A 177 2.18 -0.80 22.10
C ARG A 177 1.79 -0.07 20.82
N LEU A 178 1.64 -0.80 19.71
CA LEU A 178 1.15 -0.22 18.45
C LEU A 178 -0.28 0.31 18.61
N VAL A 179 -1.18 -0.48 19.19
CA VAL A 179 -2.57 -0.05 19.43
C VAL A 179 -2.60 1.17 20.34
N ALA A 180 -1.84 1.18 21.43
CA ALA A 180 -1.76 2.33 22.33
C ALA A 180 -1.12 3.58 21.70
N HIS A 181 -0.27 3.41 20.69
CA HIS A 181 0.32 4.51 19.93
C HIS A 181 -0.64 5.07 18.86
N PHE A 182 -1.52 4.23 18.32
CA PHE A 182 -2.55 4.63 17.38
C PHE A 182 -3.74 5.35 18.05
N CYS A 183 -4.06 4.98 19.30
CA CYS A 183 -5.12 5.59 20.11
C CYS A 183 -4.75 6.99 20.62
#